data_AF-A0A7L1DXG5-F1
#
_entry.id   AF-A0A7L1DXG5-F1
#
_cell.length_a   1.000
_cell.length_b   1.000
_cell.length_c   1.000
_cell.angle_alpha   90.00
_cell.angle_beta   90.00
_cell.angle_gamma   90.00
#
_symmetry.space_group_name_H-M   'P 1'
#
loop_
_entity.id
_entity.type
_entity.pdbx_description
1 polymer ?
#
loop_
_entity_poly.entity_id
_entity_poly.type
_entity_poly.pdbx_seq_one_letter_code
_entity_poly.pdbx_strand_id
1 'polypeptide(L)'
;QCYQWLKEKIISEEGRKQQGKLKDLSPIAERLGCTLPQLAVAWCLRNEGVSSVLLGSSNPEQLIENLGAIQVLPKMTSHIVNEIDNILGNKPYSKKDYRS
;
A
#
# COMPACT_ATOMS: atom_id res chain seq x y z
N GLN A 1 23.15 -13.37 10.40
CA GLN A 1 21.97 -13.04 11.21
C GLN A 1 21.18 -11.95 10.49
N CYS A 2 20.51 -12.27 9.37
CA CYS A 2 19.89 -11.25 8.52
C CYS A 2 18.50 -10.84 9.04
N TYR A 3 18.23 -9.53 8.98
CA TYR A 3 16.92 -8.88 9.23
C TYR A 3 16.39 -8.86 10.69
N GLN A 4 17.26 -8.99 11.70
CA GLN A 4 16.84 -8.86 13.12
C GLN A 4 16.13 -7.52 13.40
N TRP A 5 16.67 -6.41 12.88
CA TRP A 5 16.07 -5.08 12.98
C TRP A 5 14.65 -5.01 12.40
N LEU A 6 14.36 -5.77 11.33
CA LEU A 6 13.05 -5.77 10.69
C LEU A 6 12.04 -6.54 11.54
N LYS A 7 12.45 -7.69 12.10
CA LYS A 7 11.61 -8.45 13.03
C LYS A 7 11.22 -7.59 14.23
N GLU A 8 12.19 -6.90 14.83
CA GLU A 8 11.96 -5.98 15.97
C GLU A 8 10.98 -4.86 15.62
N LYS A 9 11.12 -4.27 14.43
CA LYS A 9 10.17 -3.26 13.94
C LYS A 9 8.76 -3.82 13.77
N ILE A 10 8.61 -5.04 13.24
CA ILE A 10 7.30 -5.67 13.02
C ILE A 10 6.59 -6.00 14.35
N ILE A 11 7.32 -6.48 15.36
CA ILE A 11 6.73 -6.86 16.67
C ILE A 11 6.48 -5.67 17.63
N SER A 12 7.06 -4.51 17.31
CA SER A 12 6.85 -3.26 18.06
C SER A 12 5.37 -2.87 18.15
N GLU A 13 5.02 -2.00 19.08
CA GLU A 13 3.64 -1.48 19.21
C GLU A 13 3.18 -0.80 17.92
N GLU A 14 4.06 -0.02 17.29
CA GLU A 14 3.79 0.63 16.01
C GLU A 14 3.59 -0.42 14.90
N GLY A 15 4.44 -1.44 14.83
CA GLY A 15 4.29 -2.55 13.88
C GLY A 15 2.93 -3.25 14.01
N ARG A 16 2.45 -3.46 15.24
CA ARG A 16 1.11 -4.01 15.50
C ARG A 16 -0.02 -3.09 15.05
N LYS A 17 0.12 -1.77 15.24
CA LYS A 17 -0.86 -0.78 14.71
C LYS A 17 -0.91 -0.81 13.18
N GLN A 18 0.24 -0.89 12.52
CA GLN A 18 0.31 -1.04 11.06
C GLN A 18 -0.31 -2.35 10.59
N GLN A 19 -0.09 -3.47 11.30
CA GLN A 19 -0.77 -4.73 11.00
C GLN A 19 -2.29 -4.63 11.16
N GLY A 20 -2.79 -3.86 12.13
CA GLY A 20 -4.22 -3.55 12.25
C GLY A 20 -4.77 -2.90 10.98
N LYS A 21 -4.12 -1.82 10.52
CA LYS A 21 -4.48 -1.13 9.27
C LYS A 21 -4.42 -2.04 8.04
N LEU A 22 -3.43 -2.94 7.98
CA LEU A 22 -3.35 -3.92 6.88
C LEU A 22 -4.56 -4.87 6.88
N LYS A 23 -5.05 -5.30 8.06
CA LYS A 23 -6.28 -6.10 8.15
C LYS A 23 -7.50 -5.32 7.67
N ASP A 24 -7.57 -4.03 8.01
CA ASP A 24 -8.66 -3.15 7.59
C ASP A 24 -8.63 -2.87 6.07
N LEU A 25 -7.46 -2.95 5.42
CA LEU A 25 -7.31 -2.86 3.97
C LEU A 25 -7.68 -4.16 3.22
N SER A 26 -7.64 -5.32 3.88
CA SER A 26 -7.92 -6.62 3.23
C SER A 26 -9.28 -6.67 2.51
N PRO A 27 -10.40 -6.19 3.09
CA PRO A 27 -11.70 -6.18 2.41
C PRO A 27 -11.71 -5.37 1.12
N ILE A 28 -10.90 -4.30 1.02
CA ILE A 28 -10.74 -3.53 -0.21
C ILE A 28 -10.03 -4.38 -1.26
N ALA A 29 -8.92 -5.03 -0.88
CA ALA A 29 -8.16 -5.89 -1.78
C ALA A 29 -9.03 -7.05 -2.32
N GLU A 30 -9.80 -7.70 -1.44
CA GLU A 30 -10.76 -8.76 -1.78
C GLU A 30 -11.83 -8.27 -2.76
N ARG A 31 -12.46 -7.12 -2.49
CA ARG A 31 -13.47 -6.51 -3.37
C ARG A 31 -12.91 -6.14 -4.75
N LEU A 32 -11.64 -5.77 -4.82
CA LEU A 32 -10.96 -5.49 -6.09
C LEU A 32 -10.41 -6.75 -6.77
N GLY A 33 -10.51 -7.91 -6.12
CA GLY A 33 -10.01 -9.19 -6.61
C GLY A 33 -8.48 -9.21 -6.75
N CYS A 34 -7.77 -8.68 -5.76
CA CYS A 34 -6.31 -8.58 -5.76
C CYS A 34 -5.71 -8.88 -4.39
N THR A 35 -4.40 -9.12 -4.34
CA THR A 35 -3.68 -9.28 -3.08
C THR A 35 -3.31 -7.92 -2.47
N LEU A 36 -3.01 -7.88 -1.16
CA LEU A 36 -2.54 -6.65 -0.51
C LEU A 36 -1.26 -6.08 -1.15
N PRO A 37 -0.24 -6.89 -1.51
CA PRO A 37 0.91 -6.40 -2.27
C PRO A 37 0.52 -5.74 -3.60
N GLN A 38 -0.39 -6.37 -4.35
CA GLN A 38 -0.89 -5.81 -5.62
C GLN A 38 -1.61 -4.47 -5.40
N LEU A 39 -2.46 -4.38 -4.37
CA LEU A 39 -3.14 -3.15 -3.99
C LEU A 39 -2.14 -2.04 -3.65
N ALA A 40 -1.10 -2.35 -2.86
CA ALA A 40 -0.10 -1.38 -2.44
C ALA A 40 0.73 -0.85 -3.62
N VAL A 41 1.17 -1.73 -4.52
CA VAL A 41 1.93 -1.34 -5.72
C VAL A 41 1.07 -0.50 -6.65
N ALA A 42 -0.18 -0.90 -6.90
CA ALA A 42 -1.12 -0.13 -7.71
C ALA A 42 -1.43 1.24 -7.09
N TRP A 43 -1.54 1.30 -5.75
CA TRP A 43 -1.70 2.55 -5.02
C TRP A 43 -0.51 3.48 -5.27
N CYS A 44 0.73 2.99 -5.20
CA CYS A 44 1.92 3.80 -5.51
C CYS A 44 1.92 4.33 -6.95
N LEU A 45 1.58 3.49 -7.93
CA LEU A 45 1.57 3.83 -9.36
C LEU A 45 0.44 4.79 -9.76
N ARG A 46 -0.63 4.93 -8.96
CA ARG A 46 -1.76 5.80 -9.28
C ARG A 46 -1.40 7.29 -9.33
N ASN A 47 -0.34 7.69 -8.65
CA ASN A 47 0.06 9.09 -8.57
C ASN A 47 0.82 9.45 -9.84
N GLU A 48 0.29 10.39 -10.63
CA GLU A 48 0.91 10.85 -11.88
C GLU A 48 2.33 11.42 -11.68
N GLY A 49 2.66 11.88 -10.47
CA GLY A 49 4.02 12.31 -10.12
C GLY A 49 5.03 11.18 -9.91
N VAL A 50 4.59 9.92 -9.91
CA VAL A 50 5.44 8.73 -9.75
C VAL A 50 5.69 8.10 -11.11
N SER A 51 6.93 8.15 -11.60
CA SER A 51 7.29 7.53 -12.89
C SER A 51 7.50 6.01 -12.80
N SER A 52 7.96 5.50 -11.66
CA SER A 52 8.24 4.08 -11.46
C SER A 52 8.19 3.67 -10.00
N VAL A 53 7.94 2.38 -9.75
CA VAL A 53 7.98 1.75 -8.42
C VAL A 53 9.02 0.63 -8.45
N LEU A 54 10.01 0.71 -7.55
CA LEU A 54 11.05 -0.32 -7.42
C LEU A 54 10.52 -1.48 -6.57
N LEU A 55 10.47 -2.68 -7.15
CA LEU A 55 10.02 -3.89 -6.47
C LEU A 55 11.21 -4.68 -5.90
N GLY A 56 11.12 -5.04 -4.63
CA GLY A 56 12.03 -5.99 -3.99
C GLY A 56 11.30 -7.31 -3.73
N SER A 57 11.78 -8.40 -4.31
CA SER A 57 11.23 -9.75 -4.13
C SER A 57 12.33 -10.73 -3.76
N SER A 58 12.04 -11.66 -2.85
CA SER A 58 13.00 -12.70 -2.43
C SER A 58 12.88 -13.98 -3.26
N ASN A 59 11.81 -14.11 -4.04
CA ASN A 59 11.59 -15.22 -4.97
C ASN A 59 10.79 -14.76 -6.21
N PRO A 60 10.77 -15.56 -7.29
CA PRO A 60 10.03 -15.24 -8.51
C PRO A 60 8.52 -15.12 -8.31
N GLU A 61 7.92 -15.93 -7.43
CA GLU A 61 6.47 -15.93 -7.21
C GLU A 61 5.97 -14.58 -6.68
N GLN A 62 6.71 -13.98 -5.72
CA GLN A 62 6.43 -12.65 -5.20
C GLN A 62 6.57 -11.57 -6.28
N LEU A 63 7.55 -11.69 -7.17
CA LEU A 63 7.70 -10.77 -8.29
C LEU A 63 6.50 -10.85 -9.24
N ILE A 64 6.09 -12.07 -9.61
CA ILE A 64 4.92 -12.30 -10.48
C ILE A 64 3.65 -11.77 -9.81
N GLU A 65 3.46 -12.02 -8.51
CA GLU A 65 2.35 -11.47 -7.74
C GLU A 65 2.33 -9.94 -7.81
N ASN A 66 3.44 -9.27 -7.49
CA ASN A 66 3.55 -7.81 -7.51
C ASN A 66 3.30 -7.22 -8.90
N LEU A 67 3.75 -7.87 -9.98
CA LEU A 67 3.49 -7.43 -11.36
C LEU A 67 1.99 -7.45 -11.71
N GLY A 68 1.21 -8.31 -11.06
CA GLY A 68 -0.26 -8.33 -11.18
C GLY A 68 -0.94 -7.03 -10.76
N ALA A 69 -0.25 -6.14 -10.03
CA ALA A 69 -0.75 -4.82 -9.66
C ALA A 69 -1.18 -3.95 -10.86
N ILE A 70 -0.59 -4.18 -12.04
CA ILE A 70 -0.96 -3.48 -13.28
C ILE A 70 -2.45 -3.66 -13.61
N GLN A 71 -3.03 -4.83 -13.30
CA GLN A 71 -4.45 -5.11 -13.52
C GLN A 71 -5.37 -4.42 -12.49
N VAL A 72 -4.80 -3.98 -11.36
CA VAL A 72 -5.52 -3.29 -10.28
C VAL A 72 -5.53 -1.78 -10.51
N LEU A 73 -4.49 -1.23 -11.15
CA LEU A 73 -4.34 0.21 -11.37
C LEU A 73 -5.59 0.89 -11.98
N PRO A 74 -6.26 0.34 -13.02
CA PRO A 74 -7.47 0.95 -13.57
C PRO A 74 -8.68 0.97 -12.60
N LYS A 75 -8.66 0.10 -11.58
CA LYS A 75 -9.72 0.01 -10.56
C LYS A 75 -9.55 1.05 -9.44
N MET A 76 -8.46 1.80 -9.44
CA MET A 76 -8.08 2.73 -8.39
C MET A 76 -8.85 4.06 -8.48
N THR A 77 -10.16 4.00 -8.26
CA THR A 77 -11.05 5.17 -8.30
C THR A 77 -10.83 6.09 -7.09
N SER A 78 -11.25 7.35 -7.21
CA SER A 78 -11.18 8.31 -6.09
C SER A 78 -11.89 7.82 -4.82
N HIS A 79 -12.95 7.01 -4.96
CA HIS A 79 -13.65 6.41 -3.82
C HIS A 79 -12.76 5.42 -3.07
N ILE A 80 -12.13 4.49 -3.79
CA ILE A 80 -11.18 3.52 -3.22
C ILE A 80 -10.02 4.24 -2.55
N VAL A 81 -9.46 5.25 -3.21
CA VAL A 81 -8.32 6.02 -2.67
C VAL A 81 -8.71 6.73 -1.37
N ASN A 82 -9.90 7.32 -1.30
CA ASN A 82 -10.38 7.96 -0.07
C ASN A 82 -10.63 6.95 1.05
N GLU A 83 -11.13 5.76 0.73
CA GLU A 83 -11.32 4.67 1.71
C GLU A 83 -9.96 4.22 2.29
N ILE A 84 -8.95 4.04 1.44
CA ILE A 84 -7.57 3.73 1.87
C ILE A 84 -7.00 4.88 2.73
N ASP A 85 -7.17 6.14 2.31
CA ASP A 85 -6.69 7.31 3.06
C ASP A 85 -7.34 7.37 4.47
N ASN A 86 -8.62 7.04 4.58
CA ASN A 86 -9.33 7.01 5.87
C ASN A 86 -8.81 5.91 6.80
N ILE A 87 -8.52 4.72 6.27
CA ILE A 87 -7.95 3.61 7.05
C ILE A 87 -6.53 3.95 7.50
N LEU A 88 -5.71 4.51 6.59
CA LEU A 88 -4.32 4.81 6.89
C LEU A 88 -4.16 6.04 7.79
N GLY A 89 -5.05 7.02 7.70
CA GLY A 89 -5.08 8.20 8.57
C GLY A 89 -3.78 9.01 8.56
N ASN A 90 -2.98 8.90 7.50
CA ASN A 90 -1.65 9.51 7.38
C ASN A 90 -1.50 10.35 6.10
N LYS A 91 -2.63 10.76 5.51
CA LYS A 91 -2.65 11.62 4.32
C LYS A 91 -1.89 12.92 4.64
N PRO A 92 -0.85 13.27 3.88
CA PRO A 92 -0.09 14.49 4.13
C PRO A 92 -0.92 15.73 3.80
N TYR A 93 -0.70 16.82 4.53
CA TYR A 93 -1.30 18.12 4.23
C TYR A 93 -0.76 18.68 2.91
N SER A 94 -1.63 19.29 2.10
CA SER A 94 -1.24 19.92 0.84
C SER A 94 -0.83 21.38 1.07
N LYS A 95 0.10 21.91 0.27
CA LYS A 95 0.48 23.34 0.32
C LYS A 95 -0.70 24.30 0.08
N LYS A 96 -1.81 23.84 -0.54
CA LYS A 96 -3.04 24.64 -0.69
C LYS A 96 -3.73 24.90 0.65
N ASP A 97 -3.56 24.03 1.64
CA ASP A 97 -4.24 24.10 2.93
C ASP A 97 -3.64 25.20 3.84
N TYR A 98 -2.44 25.71 3.53
CA TYR A 98 -1.78 26.77 4.30
C TYR A 98 -2.31 28.19 4.02
N ARG A 99 -3.09 28.37 2.93
CA ARG A 99 -3.58 29.70 2.49
C ARG A 99 -5.07 29.93 2.76
N SER A 100 -5.70 29.10 3.58
CA SER A 100 -7.11 29.25 3.98
C SER A 100 -7.21 29.64 5.45
#